data_AF-X6K2V4-F1
#
_entry.id   AF-X6K2V4-F1
#
_cell.length_a   1.000
_cell.length_b   1.000
_cell.length_c   1.000
_cell.angle_alpha   90.00
_cell.angle_beta   90.00
_cell.angle_gamma   90.00
#
_symmetry.space_group_name_H-M   'P 1'
#
loop_
_entity.id
_entity.type
_entity.pdbx_description
1 polymer ?
#
loop_
_entity_poly.entity_id
_entity_poly.type
_entity_poly.pdbx_seq_one_letter_code
_entity_poly.pdbx_strand_id
1 'polypeptide(L)' 'MAIAGCTTIGGSFCAVEHPIRLSAEAIAALSDGEVNQVLAHNEKGAQLCGWKA' A
#
# COMPACT_ATOMS: atom_id res chain seq x y z
N MET A 1 -5.18 -28.73 22.34
CA MET A 1 -5.53 -27.29 22.36
C MET A 1 -5.23 -26.71 20.99
N ALA A 2 -6.24 -26.18 20.30
CA ALA A 2 -6.05 -25.44 19.05
C ALA A 2 -6.32 -23.97 19.36
N ILE A 3 -5.29 -23.14 19.35
CA ILE A 3 -5.49 -21.69 19.28
C ILE A 3 -5.95 -21.37 17.86
N ALA A 4 -7.27 -21.33 17.65
CA ALA A 4 -7.86 -20.70 16.48
C ALA A 4 -7.65 -19.19 16.63
N GLY A 5 -6.52 -18.68 16.11
CA GLY A 5 -6.38 -17.25 15.90
C GLY A 5 -7.46 -16.81 14.93
N CYS A 6 -8.28 -15.82 15.28
CA CYS A 6 -9.08 -15.10 14.30
C CYS A 6 -8.10 -14.46 13.31
N THR A 7 -7.79 -15.15 12.22
CA THR A 7 -7.32 -14.49 11.01
C THR A 7 -8.49 -13.62 10.59
N THR A 8 -8.44 -12.31 10.86
CA THR A 8 -9.30 -11.40 10.11
C THR A 8 -8.97 -11.69 8.65
N ILE A 9 -9.91 -12.27 7.92
CA ILE A 9 -9.77 -12.46 6.47
C ILE A 9 -9.89 -11.05 5.89
N GLY A 10 -8.85 -10.23 6.08
CA GLY A 10 -8.65 -9.06 5.25
C GLY A 10 -8.60 -9.59 3.82
N GLY A 11 -9.36 -8.96 2.92
CA GLY A 11 -9.41 -9.35 1.51
C GLY A 11 -8.00 -9.40 0.90
N SER A 12 -7.90 -9.84 -0.35
CA SER A 12 -6.64 -9.76 -1.10
C SER A 12 -6.04 -8.35 -0.95
N PHE A 13 -4.71 -8.20 -1.10
CA PHE A 13 -4.04 -6.89 -1.01
C PHE A 13 -4.83 -5.77 -1.74
N CYS A 14 -5.37 -6.09 -2.92
CA CYS A 14 -6.17 -5.18 -3.74
C CYS A 14 -7.54 -4.78 -3.16
N ALA A 15 -8.09 -5.54 -2.23
CA ALA A 15 -9.39 -5.29 -1.59
C ALA A 15 -9.27 -4.44 -0.31
N VAL A 16 -8.07 -4.35 0.27
CA VAL A 16 -7.83 -3.64 1.54
C VAL A 16 -6.94 -2.41 1.36
N GLU A 17 -5.95 -2.50 0.47
CA GLU A 17 -5.04 -1.40 0.16
C GLU A 17 -5.55 -0.53 -0.99
N HIS A 18 -5.02 0.69 -1.05
CA HIS A 18 -5.37 1.68 -2.06
C HIS A 18 -4.13 2.43 -2.54
N PRO A 19 -4.16 3.04 -3.74
CA PRO A 19 -3.06 3.87 -4.21
C PRO A 19 -2.82 5.06 -3.29
N ILE A 20 -1.56 5.32 -2.94
CA ILE A 20 -1.16 6.50 -2.16
C ILE A 20 -1.01 7.68 -3.14
N ARG A 21 -1.82 8.72 -2.98
CA ARG A 21 -1.80 9.94 -3.80
C ARG A 21 -1.60 11.15 -2.88
N LEU A 22 -0.40 11.71 -2.90
CA LEU A 22 0.01 12.83 -2.07
C LEU A 22 -0.07 14.15 -2.85
N SER A 23 -0.28 15.25 -2.13
CA SER A 23 -0.12 16.59 -2.70
C SER A 23 1.36 16.92 -2.93
N ALA A 24 1.65 17.95 -3.71
CA ALA A 24 3.02 18.38 -3.95
C ALA A 24 3.73 18.79 -2.65
N GLU A 25 3.02 19.46 -1.74
CA GLU A 25 3.55 19.86 -0.43
C GLU A 25 3.87 18.65 0.43
N ALA A 26 3.02 17.62 0.41
CA ALA A 26 3.26 16.38 1.14
C ALA A 26 4.46 15.60 0.59
N ILE A 27 4.65 15.57 -0.74
CA ILE A 27 5.83 14.94 -1.36
C ILE A 27 7.11 15.65 -0.95
N ALA A 28 7.11 16.99 -0.90
CA ALA A 28 8.28 17.78 -0.52
C ALA A 28 8.70 17.58 0.94
N ALA A 29 7.80 17.10 1.80
CA ALA A 29 8.08 16.81 3.20
C ALA A 29 8.62 15.39 3.43
N LEU A 30 8.60 14.51 2.42
CA LEU A 30 9.10 13.15 2.55
C LEU A 30 10.63 13.11 2.46
N SER A 31 11.24 12.24 3.26
CA SER A 31 12.61 11.79 3.01
C SER A 31 12.68 10.85 1.80
N ASP A 32 13.87 10.68 1.22
CA ASP A 32 14.10 9.74 0.11
C ASP A 32 13.64 8.31 0.45
N GLY A 33 13.84 7.87 1.70
CA GLY A 33 13.41 6.56 2.17
C GLY A 33 11.88 6.40 2.20
N GLU A 34 11.16 7.46 2.55
CA GLU A 34 9.69 7.47 2.55
C GLU A 34 9.14 7.52 1.12
N VAL A 35 9.75 8.32 0.24
CA VAL A 35 9.41 8.35 -1.19
C VAL A 35 9.53 6.95 -1.79
N ASN A 36 10.64 6.25 -1.53
CA ASN A 36 10.84 4.89 -2.05
C ASN A 36 9.79 3.89 -1.55
N GLN A 37 9.34 4.01 -0.29
CA GLN A 37 8.29 3.16 0.25
C GLN A 37 6.93 3.42 -0.42
N VAL A 38 6.58 4.70 -0.63
CA VAL A 38 5.34 5.10 -1.32
C VAL A 38 5.34 4.62 -2.77
N LEU A 39 6.48 4.75 -3.47
CA LEU A 39 6.63 4.25 -4.82
C LEU A 39 6.47 2.73 -4.87
N ALA A 40 7.21 1.98 -4.04
CA ALA A 40 7.14 0.52 -4.01
C ALA A 40 5.73 0.00 -3.72
N HIS A 41 4.98 0.67 -2.83
CA HIS A 41 3.58 0.35 -2.56
C HIS A 41 2.70 0.53 -3.80
N ASN A 42 2.81 1.69 -4.45
CA ASN A 42 2.02 2.00 -5.64
C ASN A 42 2.39 1.09 -6.83
N GLU A 43 3.68 0.78 -7.02
CA GLU A 43 4.16 -0.13 -8.06
C GLU A 43 3.64 -1.56 -7.86
N LYS A 44 3.67 -2.05 -6.61
CA LYS A 44 3.07 -3.34 -6.26
C LYS A 44 1.58 -3.37 -6.61
N GLY A 45 0.83 -2.33 -6.26
CA GLY A 45 -0.58 -2.25 -6.60
C GLY A 45 -0.86 -2.08 -8.10
N ALA A 46 0.01 -1.41 -8.85
CA ALA A 46 -0.08 -1.36 -10.30
C ALA A 46 0.10 -2.76 -10.92
N GLN A 47 1.08 -3.53 -10.43
CA GLN A 47 1.37 -4.89 -10.92
C GLN A 47 0.29 -5.91 -10.53
N LEU A 48 -0.18 -5.87 -9.29
CA LEU A 48 -1.08 -6.90 -8.74
C LEU A 48 -2.56 -6.56 -8.88
N CYS A 49 -2.91 -5.27 -8.85
CA CYS A 49 -4.28 -4.78 -8.72
C CYS A 49 -4.74 -3.91 -9.89
N GLY A 50 -3.85 -3.62 -10.85
CA GLY A 50 -4.16 -2.78 -12.00
C GLY A 50 -4.33 -1.29 -11.67
N TRP A 51 -3.84 -0.84 -10.52
CA TRP A 51 -3.86 0.57 -10.14
C TRP A 51 -3.13 1.41 -11.21
N LYS A 52 -3.69 2.58 -11.51
CA LYS A 52 -3.13 3.50 -12.49
C LYS A 52 -2.22 4.49 -11.78
N ALA A 53 -1.06 4.79 -12.36
CA ALA A 53 -0.17 5.85 -11.88
C ALA A 53 -0.93 7.17 -11.76
#